data_AF-S9TQH2-F1
#
_entry.id   AF-S9TQH2-F1
#
_cell.length_a   1.000
_cell.length_b   1.000
_cell.length_c   1.000
_cell.angle_alpha   90.00
_cell.angle_beta   90.00
_cell.angle_gamma   90.00
#
_symmetry.space_group_name_H-M   'P 1'
#
loop_
_entity.id
_entity.type
_entity.pdbx_description
1 polymer ?
#
loop_
_entity_poly.entity_id
_entity_poly.type
_entity_poly.pdbx_seq_one_letter_code
_entity_poly.pdbx_strand_id
1 'polypeptide(L)'
;MVFKVEQSASTRFRDIAGMKEPKKEITEIVDFLRNPQRYTALGAKIPTGALLLGPPGTGKTLLAKAVSGESQVAFIPVCGADFVELYVGMGALRVRQLFQTAHKQRCIIYIDEIDAIGLKRGGKGDGESQEQERTLNELLTQLDGFSTGKRGEVLVIASSNVDQAQLDPALVRPGRFDRIIHVDAPVLTERMDIFKVHLCKLKLMADPEVDKPKADSKPRKKGMRTRLQKAQREEEGEEQEEEKVEAPVAQPKANTEEMGLVLSDLEAQKQRDADQLHADREAVALDLQSLLMAKTDAERVLIEQYARRMSDLCPGFVGADIANVCNEAAILAAREDAGFVTIHHLERSIDRVLAGIEQRSRVLSDFEKHVVAHHEAGHAVAGWFLNRADPLMKVSIVPRGGSALGYAQYLPNENHTRTARELRDAMKVSLGGRVAEQIFFQHLSTGASDDLRKVGAMAYQYVSSFGANGGAVYPAPGTRSTRLVKPFGERKSNHFDAEVKALVDEVYAETLALLTSHKEDMKRLADHLLQHEILTFQDVVSYLGSRTSRESDRRKGV
;
A
#
# COMPACT_ATOMS: atom_id res chain seq x y z
N MET A 1 -14.34 -27.76 16.89
CA MET A 1 -14.45 -26.36 16.47
C MET A 1 -15.09 -26.36 15.09
N VAL A 2 -16.11 -25.53 14.85
CA VAL A 2 -16.78 -25.47 13.53
C VAL A 2 -16.14 -24.31 12.77
N PHE A 3 -15.52 -24.59 11.62
CA PHE A 3 -15.00 -23.54 10.75
C PHE A 3 -16.17 -22.72 10.20
N LYS A 4 -16.09 -21.40 10.32
CA LYS A 4 -17.14 -20.49 9.85
C LYS A 4 -17.07 -20.43 8.31
N VAL A 5 -18.12 -20.93 7.66
CA VAL A 5 -18.28 -20.80 6.20
C VAL A 5 -19.09 -19.54 5.93
N GLU A 6 -18.49 -18.59 5.23
CA GLU A 6 -19.18 -17.40 4.73
C GLU A 6 -19.73 -17.70 3.33
N GLN A 7 -21.06 -17.71 3.18
CA GLN A 7 -21.72 -18.10 1.92
C GLN A 7 -21.49 -17.09 0.78
N SER A 8 -21.24 -15.82 1.10
CA SER A 8 -20.81 -14.80 0.14
C SER A 8 -20.05 -13.69 0.85
N ALA A 9 -18.93 -13.26 0.26
CA ALA A 9 -18.23 -12.06 0.69
C ALA A 9 -18.97 -10.81 0.19
N SER A 10 -19.10 -9.79 1.03
CA SER A 10 -19.72 -8.50 0.65
C SER A 10 -18.83 -7.63 -0.22
N THR A 11 -17.51 -7.89 -0.21
CA THR A 11 -16.50 -7.11 -0.90
C THR A 11 -16.32 -7.57 -2.34
N ARG A 12 -16.21 -6.62 -3.27
CA ARG A 12 -16.00 -6.85 -4.72
C ARG A 12 -14.74 -6.15 -5.23
N PHE A 13 -14.34 -6.38 -6.48
CA PHE A 13 -13.14 -5.71 -7.03
C PHE A 13 -13.27 -4.19 -7.12
N ARG A 14 -14.50 -3.67 -7.24
CA ARG A 14 -14.80 -2.23 -7.17
C ARG A 14 -14.41 -1.57 -5.83
N ASP A 15 -14.39 -2.35 -4.74
CA ASP A 15 -14.09 -1.83 -3.40
C ASP A 15 -12.57 -1.76 -3.13
N ILE A 16 -11.76 -2.31 -4.05
CA ILE A 16 -10.30 -2.33 -4.00
C ILE A 16 -9.79 -1.37 -5.06
N ALA A 17 -8.94 -0.42 -4.68
CA ALA A 17 -8.25 0.46 -5.62
C ALA A 17 -6.81 0.00 -5.86
N GLY A 18 -6.25 0.35 -7.02
CA GLY A 18 -4.90 -0.05 -7.42
C GLY A 18 -4.76 -1.55 -7.72
N MET A 19 -3.53 -2.07 -7.58
CA MET A 19 -3.16 -3.47 -7.79
C MET A 19 -3.51 -3.99 -9.18
N LYS A 20 -3.13 -3.26 -10.22
CA LYS A 20 -3.48 -3.63 -11.61
C LYS A 20 -2.98 -5.03 -11.98
N GLU A 21 -1.73 -5.33 -11.63
CA GLU A 21 -1.10 -6.62 -11.93
C GLU A 21 -1.71 -7.76 -11.10
N PRO A 22 -1.79 -7.68 -9.75
CA PRO A 22 -2.44 -8.73 -8.95
C PRO A 22 -3.90 -8.98 -9.34
N LYS A 23 -4.67 -7.93 -9.63
CA LYS A 23 -6.06 -8.08 -10.04
C LYS A 23 -6.18 -8.83 -11.36
N LYS A 24 -5.28 -8.59 -12.33
CA LYS A 24 -5.30 -9.28 -13.61
C LYS A 24 -5.10 -10.79 -13.42
N GLU A 25 -4.09 -11.18 -12.65
CA GLU A 25 -3.81 -12.60 -12.37
C GLU A 25 -4.95 -13.28 -11.61
N ILE A 26 -5.55 -12.57 -10.67
CA ILE A 26 -6.69 -13.07 -9.90
C ILE A 26 -7.97 -13.15 -10.73
N THR A 27 -8.15 -12.26 -11.71
CA THR A 27 -9.31 -12.34 -12.62
C THR A 27 -9.29 -13.65 -13.40
N GLU A 28 -8.12 -14.15 -13.80
CA GLU A 28 -8.00 -15.50 -14.39
C GLU A 28 -8.51 -16.60 -13.46
N ILE A 29 -8.21 -16.50 -12.16
CA ILE A 29 -8.66 -17.44 -11.13
C ILE A 29 -10.19 -17.35 -10.95
N VAL A 30 -10.76 -16.14 -10.97
CA VAL A 30 -12.21 -15.93 -10.89
C VAL A 30 -12.92 -16.52 -12.11
N ASP A 31 -12.40 -16.29 -13.32
CA ASP A 31 -12.94 -16.84 -14.56
C ASP A 31 -12.90 -18.37 -14.57
N PHE A 32 -11.81 -18.93 -14.04
CA PHE A 32 -11.67 -20.36 -13.83
C PHE A 32 -12.78 -20.91 -12.92
N LEU A 33 -13.05 -20.26 -11.78
CA LEU A 33 -14.08 -20.67 -10.83
C LEU A 33 -15.51 -20.50 -11.38
N ARG A 34 -15.75 -19.47 -12.20
CA ARG A 34 -17.05 -19.27 -12.85
C ARG A 34 -17.31 -20.30 -13.93
N ASN A 35 -16.34 -20.60 -14.79
CA ASN A 35 -16.50 -21.44 -15.99
C ASN A 35 -15.48 -22.59 -16.07
N PRO A 36 -15.46 -23.55 -15.13
CA PRO A 36 -14.44 -24.61 -15.08
C PRO A 36 -14.48 -25.57 -16.28
N GLN A 37 -15.66 -25.75 -16.87
CA GLN A 37 -15.89 -26.64 -18.02
C GLN A 37 -15.10 -26.20 -19.26
N ARG A 38 -15.02 -24.88 -19.50
CA ARG A 38 -14.30 -24.30 -20.64
C ARG A 38 -12.81 -24.65 -20.59
N TYR A 39 -12.21 -24.54 -19.41
CA TYR A 39 -10.80 -24.87 -19.20
C TYR A 39 -10.53 -26.37 -19.23
N THR A 40 -11.42 -27.17 -18.64
CA THR A 40 -11.29 -28.63 -18.63
C THR A 40 -11.43 -29.23 -20.04
N ALA A 41 -12.31 -28.70 -20.87
CA ALA A 41 -12.47 -29.10 -22.27
C ALA A 41 -11.19 -28.88 -23.10
N LEU A 42 -10.41 -27.86 -22.76
CA LEU A 42 -9.12 -27.55 -23.39
C LEU A 42 -7.94 -28.31 -22.76
N GLY A 43 -8.20 -29.17 -21.76
CA GLY A 43 -7.16 -29.93 -21.05
C GLY A 43 -6.35 -29.11 -20.04
N ALA A 44 -6.77 -27.88 -19.74
CA ALA A 44 -6.10 -27.06 -18.73
C ALA A 44 -6.37 -27.62 -17.32
N LYS A 45 -5.31 -27.76 -16.53
CA LYS A 45 -5.41 -28.17 -15.13
C LYS A 45 -5.83 -27.00 -14.27
N ILE A 46 -6.66 -27.30 -13.28
CA ILE A 46 -7.10 -26.35 -12.25
C ILE A 46 -5.90 -26.01 -11.37
N PRO A 47 -5.57 -24.72 -11.15
CA PRO A 47 -4.58 -24.37 -10.14
C PRO A 47 -5.11 -24.80 -8.77
N THR A 48 -4.35 -25.60 -8.05
CA THR A 48 -4.75 -26.12 -6.73
C THR A 48 -4.65 -25.06 -5.64
N GLY A 49 -3.72 -24.12 -5.79
CA GLY A 49 -3.60 -22.99 -4.88
C GLY A 49 -2.85 -21.78 -5.44
N ALA A 50 -3.10 -20.64 -4.79
CA ALA A 50 -2.46 -19.37 -5.06
C ALA A 50 -1.87 -18.78 -3.76
N LEU A 51 -0.67 -18.21 -3.85
CA LEU A 51 0.04 -17.58 -2.74
C LEU A 51 0.19 -16.08 -2.98
N LEU A 52 -0.38 -15.27 -2.09
CA LEU A 52 -0.29 -13.81 -2.10
C LEU A 52 0.88 -13.37 -1.21
N LEU A 53 1.94 -12.84 -1.81
CA LEU A 53 3.13 -12.40 -1.09
C LEU A 53 3.20 -10.88 -1.02
N GLY A 54 3.70 -10.32 0.08
CA GLY A 54 4.13 -8.91 0.11
C GLY A 54 4.06 -8.30 1.51
N PRO A 55 4.31 -7.00 1.68
CA PRO A 55 4.29 -6.34 2.99
C PRO A 55 2.91 -6.41 3.68
N PRO A 56 2.85 -6.36 5.03
CA PRO A 56 1.58 -6.31 5.75
C PRO A 56 0.80 -5.05 5.38
N GLY A 57 -0.54 -5.11 5.49
CA GLY A 57 -1.40 -3.94 5.25
C GLY A 57 -1.55 -3.53 3.77
N THR A 58 -0.98 -4.27 2.83
CA THR A 58 -1.18 -4.04 1.39
C THR A 58 -2.57 -4.39 0.92
N GLY A 59 -3.34 -5.24 1.61
CA GLY A 59 -4.71 -5.61 1.24
C GLY A 59 -4.89 -7.02 0.71
N LYS A 60 -3.94 -7.94 0.97
CA LYS A 60 -4.03 -9.37 0.61
C LYS A 60 -5.33 -10.04 1.05
N THR A 61 -5.73 -9.84 2.31
CA THR A 61 -6.99 -10.38 2.84
C THR A 61 -8.22 -9.78 2.17
N LEU A 62 -8.18 -8.49 1.82
CA LEU A 62 -9.27 -7.84 1.07
C LEU A 62 -9.37 -8.40 -0.35
N LEU A 63 -8.22 -8.61 -1.00
CA LEU A 63 -8.13 -9.17 -2.34
C LEU A 63 -8.71 -10.59 -2.39
N ALA A 64 -8.35 -11.46 -1.44
CA ALA A 64 -8.91 -12.81 -1.32
C ALA A 64 -10.42 -12.81 -1.09
N LYS A 65 -10.95 -11.90 -0.26
CA LYS A 65 -12.39 -11.74 -0.05
C LYS A 65 -13.10 -11.27 -1.31
N ALA A 66 -12.49 -10.36 -2.09
CA ALA A 66 -13.05 -9.93 -3.36
C ALA A 66 -13.10 -11.08 -4.39
N VAL A 67 -12.12 -11.99 -4.42
CA VAL A 67 -12.18 -13.20 -5.28
C VAL A 67 -13.43 -14.02 -5.01
N SER A 68 -13.76 -14.25 -3.73
CA SER A 68 -14.99 -14.96 -3.35
C SER A 68 -16.25 -14.18 -3.75
N GLY A 69 -16.27 -12.86 -3.53
CA GLY A 69 -17.40 -12.00 -3.90
C GLY A 69 -17.68 -12.01 -5.40
N GLU A 70 -16.63 -12.04 -6.23
CA GLU A 70 -16.75 -12.06 -7.68
C GLU A 70 -17.09 -13.46 -8.23
N SER A 71 -16.46 -14.50 -7.71
CA SER A 71 -16.75 -15.88 -8.12
C SER A 71 -18.07 -16.43 -7.54
N GLN A 72 -18.67 -15.75 -6.55
CA GLN A 72 -19.90 -16.15 -5.85
C GLN A 72 -19.79 -17.55 -5.22
N VAL A 73 -18.60 -17.91 -4.75
CA VAL A 73 -18.33 -19.18 -4.04
C VAL A 73 -18.16 -18.93 -2.54
N ALA A 74 -18.42 -19.95 -1.74
CA ALA A 74 -18.27 -19.86 -0.28
C ALA A 74 -16.81 -19.57 0.10
N PHE A 75 -16.60 -18.81 1.19
CA PHE A 75 -15.30 -18.38 1.69
C PHE A 75 -15.07 -18.93 3.10
N ILE A 76 -13.93 -19.58 3.31
CA ILE A 76 -13.53 -20.11 4.63
C ILE A 76 -12.24 -19.40 5.05
N PRO A 77 -12.32 -18.34 5.88
CA PRO A 77 -11.14 -17.68 6.42
C PRO A 77 -10.56 -18.48 7.59
N VAL A 78 -9.26 -18.71 7.58
CA VAL A 78 -8.49 -19.34 8.66
C VAL A 78 -7.19 -18.58 8.86
N CYS A 79 -6.75 -18.41 10.10
CA CYS A 79 -5.43 -17.85 10.37
C CYS A 79 -4.40 -18.99 10.51
N GLY A 80 -3.20 -18.80 9.95
CA GLY A 80 -2.09 -19.74 10.05
C GLY A 80 -1.67 -19.99 11.50
N ALA A 81 -1.77 -18.95 12.34
CA ALA A 81 -1.52 -19.05 13.78
C ALA A 81 -2.52 -19.98 14.50
N ASP A 82 -3.74 -20.16 13.98
CA ASP A 82 -4.73 -21.08 14.57
C ASP A 82 -4.31 -22.55 14.47
N PHE A 83 -3.28 -22.86 13.68
CA PHE A 83 -2.74 -24.20 13.53
C PHE A 83 -1.56 -24.50 14.45
N VAL A 84 -0.94 -23.48 15.03
CA VAL A 84 0.18 -23.61 15.96
C VAL A 84 -0.39 -23.85 17.35
N GLU A 85 -0.26 -25.08 17.86
CA GLU A 85 -0.87 -25.51 19.11
C GLU A 85 0.15 -26.22 20.01
N LEU A 86 -0.05 -26.12 21.33
CA LEU A 86 0.84 -26.78 22.30
C LEU A 86 0.72 -28.31 22.27
N TYR A 87 -0.42 -28.83 21.82
CA TYR A 87 -0.72 -30.25 21.81
C TYR A 87 -0.33 -30.89 20.49
N VAL A 88 0.62 -31.83 20.56
CA VAL A 88 1.15 -32.56 19.42
C VAL A 88 0.03 -33.20 18.59
N GLY A 89 -0.03 -32.84 17.30
CA GLY A 89 -0.97 -33.43 16.33
C GLY A 89 -2.36 -32.78 16.28
N MET A 90 -2.64 -31.80 17.15
CA MET A 90 -3.88 -31.02 17.06
C MET A 90 -3.94 -30.14 15.81
N GLY A 91 -2.82 -29.52 15.41
CA GLY A 91 -2.73 -28.74 14.18
C GLY A 91 -3.08 -29.58 12.94
N ALA A 92 -2.44 -30.75 12.78
CA ALA A 92 -2.74 -31.69 11.70
C ALA A 92 -4.22 -32.16 11.69
N LEU A 93 -4.82 -32.43 12.86
CA LEU A 93 -6.24 -32.77 12.94
C LEU A 93 -7.14 -31.61 12.47
N ARG A 94 -6.81 -30.36 12.83
CA ARG A 94 -7.54 -29.17 12.38
C ARG A 94 -7.47 -28.99 10.87
N VAL A 95 -6.29 -29.20 10.28
CA VAL A 95 -6.11 -29.17 8.82
C VAL A 95 -7.04 -30.20 8.16
N ARG A 96 -7.07 -31.44 8.65
CA ARG A 96 -8.01 -32.46 8.13
C ARG A 96 -9.47 -32.04 8.23
N GLN A 97 -9.88 -31.48 9.37
CA GLN A 97 -11.26 -31.01 9.59
C GLN A 97 -11.62 -29.83 8.68
N LEU A 98 -10.66 -28.94 8.41
CA LEU A 98 -10.82 -27.82 7.47
C LEU A 98 -11.14 -28.34 6.07
N PHE A 99 -10.30 -29.23 5.55
CA PHE A 99 -10.51 -29.81 4.23
C PHE A 99 -11.79 -30.64 4.17
N GLN A 100 -12.11 -31.44 5.20
CA GLN A 100 -13.40 -32.16 5.26
C GLN A 100 -14.62 -31.23 5.21
N THR A 101 -14.51 -30.03 5.77
CA THR A 101 -15.58 -29.01 5.71
C THR A 101 -15.63 -28.38 4.32
N ALA A 102 -14.48 -28.09 3.73
CA ALA A 102 -14.36 -27.50 2.41
C ALA A 102 -14.90 -28.42 1.29
N HIS A 103 -14.67 -29.73 1.38
CA HIS A 103 -15.13 -30.69 0.36
C HIS A 103 -16.66 -30.83 0.26
N LYS A 104 -17.43 -30.26 1.20
CA LYS A 104 -18.89 -30.32 1.19
C LYS A 104 -19.53 -29.43 0.13
N GLN A 105 -18.84 -28.37 -0.32
CA GLN A 105 -19.36 -27.38 -1.28
C GLN A 105 -18.22 -26.71 -2.05
N ARG A 106 -18.54 -26.02 -3.16
CA ARG A 106 -17.54 -25.20 -3.88
C ARG A 106 -17.15 -24.03 -2.98
N CYS A 107 -15.89 -23.95 -2.59
CA CYS A 107 -15.41 -22.92 -1.67
C CYS A 107 -13.94 -22.55 -1.90
N ILE A 108 -13.59 -21.33 -1.50
CA ILE A 108 -12.23 -20.86 -1.37
C ILE A 108 -11.81 -21.01 0.08
N ILE A 109 -10.73 -21.74 0.33
CA ILE A 109 -10.05 -21.74 1.62
C ILE A 109 -9.04 -20.60 1.59
N TYR A 110 -9.17 -19.66 2.53
CA TYR A 110 -8.19 -18.59 2.70
C TYR A 110 -7.40 -18.81 3.99
N ILE A 111 -6.08 -18.98 3.86
CA ILE A 111 -5.16 -19.12 4.99
C ILE A 111 -4.35 -17.82 5.11
N ASP A 112 -4.65 -17.01 6.13
CA ASP A 112 -3.84 -15.83 6.45
C ASP A 112 -2.57 -16.23 7.19
N GLU A 113 -1.50 -15.44 7.10
CA GLU A 113 -0.23 -15.68 7.83
C GLU A 113 0.28 -17.13 7.72
N ILE A 114 0.34 -17.68 6.50
CA ILE A 114 0.82 -19.06 6.28
C ILE A 114 2.27 -19.25 6.74
N ASP A 115 3.04 -18.17 6.88
CA ASP A 115 4.37 -18.17 7.48
C ASP A 115 4.41 -18.71 8.92
N ALA A 116 3.31 -18.67 9.68
CA ALA A 116 3.26 -19.31 11.00
C ALA A 116 3.56 -20.82 10.96
N ILE A 117 3.20 -21.50 9.87
CA ILE A 117 3.42 -22.95 9.66
C ILE A 117 4.33 -23.26 8.47
N GLY A 118 4.65 -22.26 7.64
CA GLY A 118 5.26 -22.43 6.33
C GLY A 118 6.71 -21.96 6.21
N LEU A 119 7.35 -21.52 7.29
CA LEU A 119 8.75 -21.08 7.29
C LEU A 119 9.73 -22.21 6.98
N LYS A 120 10.87 -21.87 6.35
CA LYS A 120 11.97 -22.81 6.11
C LYS A 120 12.50 -23.36 7.42
N ARG A 121 12.75 -24.67 7.38
CA ARG A 121 13.34 -25.45 8.48
C ARG A 121 14.62 -24.80 8.97
N GLY A 122 14.60 -24.28 10.20
CA GLY A 122 15.80 -23.92 10.93
C GLY A 122 16.51 -25.20 11.35
N GLY A 123 17.81 -25.31 11.09
CA GLY A 123 18.58 -26.51 11.45
C GLY A 123 18.51 -26.80 12.96
N LYS A 124 18.12 -28.05 13.30
CA LYS A 124 18.21 -28.72 14.60
C LYS A 124 18.00 -27.83 15.84
N GLY A 125 16.78 -27.81 16.36
CA GLY A 125 16.51 -27.47 17.75
C GLY A 125 15.05 -27.13 18.00
N ASP A 126 14.49 -27.76 19.02
CA ASP A 126 13.23 -27.46 19.69
C ASP A 126 11.95 -28.17 19.23
N GLY A 127 11.16 -28.63 20.21
CA GLY A 127 9.97 -29.46 20.01
C GLY A 127 8.82 -28.75 19.31
N GLU A 128 8.78 -27.41 19.38
CA GLU A 128 7.80 -26.56 18.70
C GLU A 128 7.93 -26.66 17.18
N SER A 129 9.17 -26.70 16.67
CA SER A 129 9.43 -26.87 15.23
C SER A 129 8.90 -28.21 14.70
N GLN A 130 8.84 -29.26 15.53
CA GLN A 130 8.31 -30.56 15.11
C GLN A 130 6.78 -30.57 14.97
N GLU A 131 6.07 -29.75 15.75
CA GLU A 131 4.61 -29.62 15.65
C GLU A 131 4.25 -28.88 14.37
N GLN A 132 4.90 -27.74 14.12
CA GLN A 132 4.75 -26.97 12.89
C GLN A 132 5.04 -27.83 11.66
N GLU A 133 6.11 -28.63 11.68
CA GLU A 133 6.45 -29.55 10.59
C GLU A 133 5.37 -30.60 10.33
N ARG A 134 4.78 -31.18 11.38
CA ARG A 134 3.70 -32.17 11.23
C ARG A 134 2.46 -31.54 10.61
N THR A 135 2.11 -30.35 11.07
CA THR A 135 0.94 -29.61 10.58
C THR A 135 1.13 -29.13 9.14
N LEU A 136 2.34 -28.67 8.78
CA LEU A 136 2.72 -28.35 7.42
C LEU A 136 2.65 -29.58 6.49
N ASN A 137 3.23 -30.71 6.90
CA ASN A 137 3.20 -31.94 6.09
C ASN A 137 1.78 -32.45 5.86
N GLU A 138 0.88 -32.31 6.83
CA GLU A 138 -0.52 -32.63 6.64
C GLU A 138 -1.17 -31.69 5.62
N LEU A 139 -0.93 -30.37 5.70
CA LEU A 139 -1.42 -29.41 4.70
C LEU A 139 -0.93 -29.77 3.30
N LEU A 140 0.36 -30.09 3.14
CA LEU A 140 0.94 -30.52 1.87
C LEU A 140 0.29 -31.81 1.34
N THR A 141 -0.01 -32.77 2.23
CA THR A 141 -0.69 -34.02 1.86
C THR A 141 -2.12 -33.77 1.37
N GLN A 142 -2.84 -32.84 2.01
CA GLN A 142 -4.19 -32.44 1.56
C GLN A 142 -4.15 -31.71 0.22
N LEU A 143 -3.14 -30.85 -0.01
CA LEU A 143 -2.94 -30.17 -1.30
C LEU A 143 -2.62 -31.14 -2.45
N ASP A 144 -1.77 -32.14 -2.20
CA ASP A 144 -1.43 -33.15 -3.22
C ASP A 144 -2.62 -34.09 -3.53
N GLY A 145 -3.50 -34.33 -2.55
CA GLY A 145 -4.68 -35.19 -2.67
C GLY A 145 -5.70 -34.72 -3.73
N PHE A 146 -5.67 -33.45 -4.15
CA PHE A 146 -6.63 -32.87 -5.10
C PHE A 146 -6.50 -33.38 -6.54
N SER A 147 -5.36 -33.95 -6.93
CA SER A 147 -5.13 -34.35 -8.32
C SER A 147 -5.94 -35.59 -8.76
N THR A 148 -6.66 -36.26 -7.85
CA THR A 148 -7.35 -37.53 -8.09
C THR A 148 -8.88 -37.42 -8.07
N GLY A 149 -9.43 -36.63 -8.99
CA GLY A 149 -10.72 -36.89 -9.66
C GLY A 149 -12.00 -37.03 -8.82
N LYS A 150 -12.01 -36.76 -7.51
CA LYS A 150 -13.21 -36.88 -6.67
C LYS A 150 -13.50 -35.58 -5.91
N ARG A 151 -14.29 -34.73 -6.58
CA ARG A 151 -15.28 -33.77 -6.05
C ARG A 151 -14.85 -32.82 -4.94
N GLY A 152 -14.80 -31.55 -5.35
CA GLY A 152 -14.74 -30.35 -4.52
C GLY A 152 -13.88 -29.37 -5.29
N GLU A 153 -14.50 -28.45 -6.03
CA GLU A 153 -13.76 -27.33 -6.65
C GLU A 153 -13.33 -26.38 -5.54
N VAL A 154 -12.32 -26.82 -4.80
CA VAL A 154 -11.75 -26.13 -3.66
C VAL A 154 -10.46 -25.50 -4.16
N LEU A 155 -10.38 -24.18 -4.03
CA LEU A 155 -9.17 -23.43 -4.29
C LEU A 155 -8.59 -22.97 -2.96
N VAL A 156 -7.29 -23.18 -2.76
CA VAL A 156 -6.59 -22.69 -1.57
C VAL A 156 -5.85 -21.40 -1.91
N ILE A 157 -6.22 -20.30 -1.26
CA ILE A 157 -5.49 -19.03 -1.31
C ILE A 157 -4.77 -18.86 0.02
N ALA A 158 -3.48 -18.58 0.00
CA ALA A 158 -2.71 -18.27 1.19
C ALA A 158 -2.08 -16.89 1.08
N SER A 159 -1.90 -16.19 2.19
CA SER A 159 -1.14 -14.93 2.25
C SER A 159 0.05 -15.07 3.18
N SER A 160 1.14 -14.37 2.82
CA SER A 160 2.31 -14.25 3.69
C SER A 160 2.94 -12.86 3.61
N ASN A 161 3.52 -12.46 4.74
CA ASN A 161 4.25 -11.19 4.87
C ASN A 161 5.77 -11.33 4.63
N VAL A 162 6.26 -12.57 4.48
CA VAL A 162 7.67 -12.84 4.21
C VAL A 162 7.92 -13.13 2.73
N ASP A 163 9.16 -12.93 2.31
CA ASP A 163 9.59 -13.24 0.96
C ASP A 163 9.50 -14.75 0.70
N GLN A 164 9.24 -15.13 -0.56
CA GLN A 164 9.20 -16.53 -1.01
C GLN A 164 10.42 -17.33 -0.56
N ALA A 165 11.59 -16.70 -0.52
CA ALA A 165 12.85 -17.33 -0.14
C ALA A 165 12.88 -17.83 1.32
N GLN A 166 11.96 -17.39 2.18
CA GLN A 166 11.88 -17.80 3.58
C GLN A 166 10.85 -18.91 3.81
N LEU A 167 9.98 -19.20 2.85
CA LEU A 167 8.98 -20.28 2.94
C LEU A 167 9.57 -21.63 2.54
N ASP A 168 9.05 -22.73 3.10
CA ASP A 168 9.46 -24.09 2.75
C ASP A 168 9.27 -24.30 1.23
N PRO A 169 10.33 -24.64 0.47
CA PRO A 169 10.25 -24.88 -0.96
C PRO A 169 9.22 -25.93 -1.35
N ALA A 170 8.81 -26.79 -0.43
CA ALA A 170 7.75 -27.77 -0.62
C ALA A 170 6.40 -27.10 -0.93
N LEU A 171 6.07 -25.94 -0.34
CA LEU A 171 4.80 -25.25 -0.57
C LEU A 171 4.65 -24.77 -2.02
N VAL A 172 5.75 -24.34 -2.62
CA VAL A 172 5.79 -23.70 -3.95
C VAL A 172 5.94 -24.71 -5.10
N ARG A 173 5.94 -26.02 -4.80
CA ARG A 173 6.07 -27.04 -5.85
C ARG A 173 4.79 -27.14 -6.69
N PRO A 174 4.90 -27.44 -7.99
CA PRO A 174 3.75 -27.71 -8.84
C PRO A 174 2.82 -28.78 -8.25
N GLY A 175 1.52 -28.55 -8.28
CA GLY A 175 0.48 -29.32 -7.61
C GLY A 175 0.00 -28.73 -6.27
N ARG A 176 0.62 -27.64 -5.78
CA ARG A 176 0.32 -27.04 -4.46
C ARG A 176 0.00 -25.54 -4.61
N PHE A 177 0.94 -24.65 -4.28
CA PHE A 177 0.80 -23.24 -4.59
C PHE A 177 1.44 -22.97 -5.95
N ASP A 178 0.66 -23.24 -7.00
CA ASP A 178 1.09 -23.14 -8.40
C ASP A 178 1.16 -21.70 -8.89
N ARG A 179 0.36 -20.81 -8.30
CA ARG A 179 0.34 -19.38 -8.61
C ARG A 179 0.93 -18.60 -7.44
N ILE A 180 1.88 -17.72 -7.75
CA ILE A 180 2.49 -16.80 -6.78
C ILE A 180 2.23 -15.40 -7.29
N ILE A 181 1.50 -14.62 -6.51
CA ILE A 181 1.11 -13.26 -6.85
C ILE A 181 1.80 -12.33 -5.86
N HIS A 182 2.62 -11.43 -6.37
CA HIS A 182 3.28 -10.40 -5.57
C HIS A 182 2.36 -9.19 -5.43
N VAL A 183 2.10 -8.79 -4.19
CA VAL A 183 1.30 -7.62 -3.81
C VAL A 183 2.21 -6.63 -3.09
N ASP A 184 2.82 -5.77 -3.88
CA ASP A 184 3.78 -4.77 -3.40
C ASP A 184 3.09 -3.55 -2.78
N ALA A 185 3.91 -2.65 -2.20
CA ALA A 185 3.43 -1.38 -1.70
C ALA A 185 2.95 -0.48 -2.87
N PRO A 186 1.85 0.28 -2.68
CA PRO A 186 1.23 1.02 -3.77
C PRO A 186 2.09 2.19 -4.27
N VAL A 187 2.10 2.38 -5.58
CA VAL A 187 2.72 3.54 -6.26
C VAL A 187 1.89 4.79 -6.03
N LEU A 188 2.43 6.00 -6.26
CA LEU A 188 1.71 7.28 -6.10
C LEU A 188 0.31 7.28 -6.74
N THR A 189 0.19 6.79 -7.98
CA THR A 189 -1.11 6.72 -8.68
C THR A 189 -2.08 5.79 -7.98
N GLU A 190 -1.60 4.65 -7.47
CA GLU A 190 -2.42 3.69 -6.74
C GLU A 190 -2.81 4.21 -5.36
N ARG A 191 -1.91 4.90 -4.66
CA ARG A 191 -2.23 5.60 -3.40
C ARG A 191 -3.34 6.61 -3.61
N MET A 192 -3.27 7.39 -4.69
CA MET A 192 -4.31 8.35 -5.04
C MET A 192 -5.66 7.65 -5.24
N ASP A 193 -5.69 6.53 -5.97
CA ASP A 193 -6.92 5.74 -6.17
C ASP A 193 -7.46 5.15 -4.85
N ILE A 194 -6.58 4.67 -3.97
CA ILE A 194 -6.95 4.16 -2.64
C ILE A 194 -7.56 5.28 -1.79
N PHE A 195 -6.95 6.48 -1.78
CA PHE A 195 -7.53 7.64 -1.13
C PHE A 195 -8.92 7.95 -1.68
N LYS A 196 -9.14 7.92 -2.99
CA LYS A 196 -10.48 8.16 -3.58
C LYS A 196 -11.52 7.19 -3.02
N VAL A 197 -11.22 5.90 -2.95
CA VAL A 197 -12.15 4.88 -2.40
C VAL A 197 -12.50 5.15 -0.94
N HIS A 198 -11.52 5.52 -0.12
CA HIS A 198 -11.76 5.80 1.30
C HIS A 198 -12.43 7.16 1.55
N LEU A 199 -12.05 8.20 0.78
CA LEU A 199 -12.65 9.53 0.85
C LEU A 199 -14.12 9.53 0.41
N CYS A 200 -14.53 8.66 -0.53
CA CYS A 200 -15.93 8.51 -0.93
C CYS A 200 -16.86 8.11 0.23
N LYS A 201 -16.32 7.40 1.23
CA LYS A 201 -17.06 6.96 2.43
C LYS A 201 -17.18 8.06 3.48
N LEU A 202 -16.37 9.11 3.39
CA LEU A 202 -16.38 10.23 4.31
C LEU A 202 -17.36 11.33 3.85
N LYS A 203 -17.81 12.12 4.82
CA LYS A 203 -18.58 13.34 4.56
C LYS A 203 -17.61 14.51 4.47
N LEU A 204 -17.35 15.01 3.26
CA LEU A 204 -16.39 16.09 3.00
C LEU A 204 -17.04 17.48 2.85
N MET A 205 -18.35 17.51 2.62
CA MET A 205 -19.12 18.75 2.47
C MET A 205 -20.24 18.83 3.51
N ALA A 206 -20.62 20.07 3.84
CA ALA A 206 -21.85 20.34 4.59
C ALA A 206 -23.06 20.01 3.70
N ASP A 207 -24.05 19.31 4.27
CA ASP A 207 -25.34 19.16 3.57
C ASP A 207 -26.03 20.52 3.55
N PRO A 208 -26.41 21.05 2.38
CA PRO A 208 -27.12 22.33 2.31
C PRO A 208 -28.52 22.30 2.96
N GLU A 209 -29.02 21.13 3.39
CA GLU A 209 -30.34 20.98 4.01
C GLU A 209 -30.33 20.87 5.55
N VAL A 210 -29.18 20.63 6.20
CA VAL A 210 -29.15 20.31 7.64
C VAL A 210 -28.80 21.51 8.53
N ASP A 211 -28.29 22.61 7.96
CA ASP A 211 -27.88 23.80 8.72
C ASP A 211 -28.86 24.98 8.55
N LYS A 212 -30.15 24.72 8.78
CA LYS A 212 -31.08 25.78 9.16
C LYS A 212 -31.03 25.90 10.68
N PRO A 213 -30.67 27.05 11.28
CA PRO A 213 -30.76 27.23 12.71
C PRO A 213 -32.20 26.97 13.15
N LYS A 214 -32.37 26.08 14.15
CA LYS A 214 -33.66 25.77 14.77
C LYS A 214 -34.21 27.03 15.44
N ALA A 215 -35.00 27.81 14.71
CA ALA A 215 -35.85 28.84 15.29
C ALA A 215 -37.09 28.17 15.88
N ASP A 216 -37.08 27.97 17.19
CA ASP A 216 -38.25 27.59 17.97
C ASP A 216 -39.28 28.73 18.01
N SER A 217 -40.44 28.53 17.38
CA SER A 217 -41.77 28.88 17.94
C SER A 217 -42.89 28.52 16.95
N LYS A 218 -43.67 27.51 17.32
CA LYS A 218 -44.99 27.18 16.75
C LYS A 218 -46.07 28.11 17.36
N PRO A 219 -47.36 28.06 16.93
CA PRO A 219 -47.91 28.01 15.57
C PRO A 219 -49.16 28.94 15.45
N ARG A 220 -49.76 29.11 14.25
CA ARG A 220 -51.23 29.31 14.15
C ARG A 220 -51.80 28.90 12.78
N LYS A 221 -52.82 28.04 12.87
CA LYS A 221 -53.62 27.43 11.80
C LYS A 221 -54.51 28.45 11.08
N LYS A 222 -54.82 28.17 9.81
CA LYS A 222 -56.18 28.13 9.20
C LYS A 222 -56.02 27.56 7.78
N GLY A 223 -56.65 26.42 7.47
CA GLY A 223 -57.93 26.35 6.75
C GLY A 223 -57.64 26.42 5.24
N MET A 224 -58.11 25.55 4.34
CA MET A 224 -59.41 24.92 4.22
C MET A 224 -59.37 23.92 3.05
N ARG A 225 -60.22 22.90 3.15
CA ARG A 225 -60.67 21.88 2.17
C ARG A 225 -60.74 22.28 0.69
N THR A 226 -60.47 21.32 -0.22
CA THR A 226 -61.38 20.66 -1.22
C THR A 226 -60.55 19.70 -2.10
N ARG A 227 -60.73 18.37 -2.14
CA ARG A 227 -61.72 17.49 -2.83
C ARG A 227 -61.83 17.64 -4.37
N LEU A 228 -61.98 16.48 -5.02
CA LEU A 228 -62.35 16.18 -6.43
C LEU A 228 -61.22 16.19 -7.48
N GLN A 229 -61.17 15.33 -8.50
CA GLN A 229 -61.75 14.03 -8.86
C GLN A 229 -61.06 13.59 -10.17
N LYS A 230 -61.13 12.29 -10.47
CA LYS A 230 -60.80 11.66 -11.76
C LYS A 230 -61.75 12.13 -12.89
N ALA A 231 -61.24 12.16 -14.12
CA ALA A 231 -61.91 11.82 -15.40
C ALA A 231 -60.81 11.84 -16.49
N GLN A 232 -60.52 10.74 -17.21
CA GLN A 232 -61.12 10.36 -18.51
C GLN A 232 -60.86 11.44 -19.59
N ARG A 233 -60.41 11.18 -20.82
CA ARG A 233 -60.67 10.06 -21.75
C ARG A 233 -59.89 10.34 -23.07
N GLU A 234 -59.61 9.27 -23.84
CA GLU A 234 -59.67 9.13 -25.33
C GLU A 234 -58.91 10.18 -26.20
N GLU A 235 -58.25 9.90 -27.34
CA GLU A 235 -58.49 8.93 -28.42
C GLU A 235 -57.33 8.99 -29.46
N GLU A 236 -57.24 7.94 -30.30
CA GLU A 236 -56.70 7.89 -31.69
C GLU A 236 -55.17 7.98 -31.93
N GLY A 237 -54.52 7.21 -32.81
CA GLY A 237 -54.94 6.31 -33.91
C GLY A 237 -53.90 6.39 -35.05
N GLU A 238 -53.78 5.34 -35.87
CA GLU A 238 -52.93 5.16 -37.09
C GLU A 238 -51.47 4.67 -36.84
N GLU A 239 -51.04 3.42 -37.07
CA GLU A 239 -51.15 2.39 -38.13
C GLU A 239 -50.24 2.56 -39.38
N GLN A 240 -49.61 1.43 -39.76
CA GLN A 240 -48.94 1.04 -41.03
C GLN A 240 -47.46 1.46 -41.22
N GLU A 241 -46.53 0.65 -41.75
CA GLU A 241 -46.62 -0.66 -42.41
C GLU A 241 -45.24 -1.36 -42.47
N GLU A 242 -45.28 -2.67 -42.73
CA GLU A 242 -44.16 -3.63 -42.87
C GLU A 242 -43.41 -3.51 -44.21
N GLU A 243 -42.16 -3.98 -44.28
CA GLU A 243 -41.74 -4.76 -45.46
C GLU A 243 -40.59 -5.74 -45.14
N LYS A 244 -40.86 -7.03 -45.39
CA LYS A 244 -39.90 -8.12 -45.58
C LYS A 244 -39.91 -8.47 -47.07
N VAL A 245 -38.75 -8.75 -47.67
CA VAL A 245 -38.68 -9.62 -48.87
C VAL A 245 -37.44 -10.54 -48.80
N GLU A 246 -37.66 -11.77 -49.24
CA GLU A 246 -36.87 -13.01 -49.15
C GLU A 246 -35.64 -13.13 -50.06
N ALA A 247 -34.81 -14.15 -49.77
CA ALA A 247 -33.77 -14.75 -50.61
C ALA A 247 -34.36 -15.52 -51.82
N PRO A 248 -33.57 -16.07 -52.80
CA PRO A 248 -33.01 -17.43 -52.61
C PRO A 248 -31.80 -17.91 -53.51
N VAL A 249 -31.35 -19.15 -53.23
CA VAL A 249 -30.69 -20.22 -54.05
C VAL A 249 -29.14 -20.28 -54.25
N ALA A 250 -28.66 -21.54 -54.30
CA ALA A 250 -27.32 -22.12 -54.09
C ALA A 250 -26.39 -22.34 -55.32
N GLN A 251 -25.17 -22.82 -55.01
CA GLN A 251 -23.85 -22.89 -55.70
C GLN A 251 -23.69 -23.92 -56.88
N PRO A 252 -22.49 -24.08 -57.54
CA PRO A 252 -21.34 -24.87 -57.00
C PRO A 252 -19.86 -24.52 -57.40
N LYS A 253 -18.93 -24.77 -56.44
CA LYS A 253 -17.55 -25.38 -56.46
C LYS A 253 -16.34 -24.74 -57.20
N ALA A 254 -15.23 -24.47 -56.48
CA ALA A 254 -14.01 -25.33 -56.40
C ALA A 254 -12.77 -24.68 -55.69
N ASN A 255 -12.35 -25.31 -54.58
CA ASN A 255 -10.99 -25.52 -54.03
C ASN A 255 -9.92 -24.40 -54.02
N THR A 256 -9.94 -23.52 -53.01
CA THR A 256 -8.70 -22.92 -52.41
C THR A 256 -8.92 -22.37 -50.98
N GLU A 257 -9.81 -22.98 -50.18
CA GLU A 257 -10.36 -22.30 -48.97
C GLU A 257 -9.74 -22.74 -47.63
N GLU A 258 -9.05 -23.87 -47.55
CA GLU A 258 -8.64 -24.43 -46.23
C GLU A 258 -7.47 -23.70 -45.55
N MET A 259 -6.64 -22.95 -46.28
CA MET A 259 -5.56 -22.14 -45.68
C MET A 259 -5.97 -20.69 -45.37
N GLY A 260 -6.96 -20.15 -46.10
CA GLY A 260 -7.47 -18.79 -45.92
C GLY A 260 -8.37 -18.65 -44.69
N LEU A 261 -9.20 -19.67 -44.41
CA LEU A 261 -10.09 -19.71 -43.26
C LEU A 261 -9.34 -19.69 -41.93
N VAL A 262 -8.21 -20.42 -41.83
CA VAL A 262 -7.41 -20.49 -40.60
C VAL A 262 -6.72 -19.16 -40.29
N LEU A 263 -6.28 -18.43 -41.30
CA LEU A 263 -5.69 -17.09 -41.14
C LEU A 263 -6.75 -16.05 -40.77
N SER A 264 -7.93 -16.08 -41.39
CA SER A 264 -9.03 -15.18 -41.03
C SER A 264 -9.59 -15.46 -39.63
N ASP A 265 -9.61 -16.72 -39.20
CA ASP A 265 -10.05 -17.11 -37.86
C ASP A 265 -9.02 -16.71 -36.78
N LEU A 266 -7.72 -16.83 -37.09
CA LEU A 266 -6.63 -16.35 -36.23
C LEU A 266 -6.62 -14.82 -36.13
N GLU A 267 -6.85 -14.10 -37.23
CA GLU A 267 -6.98 -12.65 -37.22
C GLU A 267 -8.23 -12.21 -36.47
N ALA A 268 -9.37 -12.88 -36.66
CA ALA A 268 -10.60 -12.63 -35.92
C ALA A 268 -10.47 -12.97 -34.42
N GLN A 269 -9.74 -14.03 -34.05
CA GLN A 269 -9.40 -14.33 -32.64
C GLN A 269 -8.48 -13.27 -32.06
N LYS A 270 -7.47 -12.82 -32.81
CA LYS A 270 -6.55 -11.78 -32.36
C LYS A 270 -7.24 -10.41 -32.22
N GLN A 271 -8.21 -10.11 -33.09
CA GLN A 271 -9.08 -8.94 -32.97
C GLN A 271 -9.99 -9.07 -31.74
N ARG A 272 -10.64 -10.22 -31.53
CA ARG A 272 -11.49 -10.46 -30.34
C ARG A 272 -10.67 -10.42 -29.06
N ASP A 273 -9.48 -11.00 -29.03
CA ASP A 273 -8.58 -10.96 -27.87
C ASP A 273 -8.09 -9.53 -27.60
N ALA A 274 -7.82 -8.74 -28.66
CA ALA A 274 -7.47 -7.32 -28.53
C ALA A 274 -8.66 -6.46 -28.07
N ASP A 275 -9.87 -6.72 -28.57
CA ASP A 275 -11.11 -6.07 -28.17
C ASP A 275 -11.50 -6.44 -26.74
N GLN A 276 -11.23 -7.68 -26.32
CA GLN A 276 -11.45 -8.17 -24.96
C GLN A 276 -10.42 -7.58 -23.99
N LEU A 277 -9.15 -7.46 -24.40
CA LEU A 277 -8.12 -6.69 -23.68
C LEU A 277 -8.46 -5.19 -23.57
N HIS A 278 -9.11 -4.61 -24.58
CA HIS A 278 -9.60 -3.23 -24.55
C HIS A 278 -10.84 -3.08 -23.65
N ALA A 279 -11.78 -4.02 -23.70
CA ALA A 279 -12.94 -4.08 -22.82
C ALA A 279 -12.54 -4.31 -21.35
N ASP A 280 -11.51 -5.12 -21.09
CA ASP A 280 -10.96 -5.33 -19.74
C ASP A 280 -10.24 -4.06 -19.23
N ARG A 281 -9.57 -3.31 -20.12
CA ARG A 281 -9.00 -1.99 -19.79
C ARG A 281 -10.08 -0.97 -19.44
N GLU A 282 -11.20 -0.99 -20.15
CA GLU A 282 -12.36 -0.13 -19.85
C GLU A 282 -13.10 -0.60 -18.59
N ALA A 283 -13.26 -1.90 -18.35
CA ALA A 283 -13.93 -2.46 -17.17
C ALA A 283 -13.21 -2.11 -15.86
N VAL A 284 -11.87 -2.17 -15.84
CA VAL A 284 -11.08 -1.77 -14.65
C VAL A 284 -11.12 -0.24 -14.43
N ALA A 285 -11.24 0.56 -15.48
CA ALA A 285 -11.38 2.01 -15.39
C ALA A 285 -12.82 2.45 -15.00
N LEU A 286 -13.84 1.70 -15.44
CA LEU A 286 -15.25 1.92 -15.16
C LEU A 286 -15.61 1.77 -13.67
N ASP A 287 -14.88 0.94 -12.92
CA ASP A 287 -15.21 0.59 -11.53
C ASP A 287 -15.06 1.78 -10.56
N LEU A 288 -13.95 2.53 -10.63
CA LEU A 288 -13.71 3.68 -9.75
C LEU A 288 -14.58 4.88 -10.16
N GLN A 289 -14.83 4.99 -11.46
CA GLN A 289 -15.74 5.98 -12.04
C GLN A 289 -17.16 5.75 -11.52
N SER A 290 -17.65 4.52 -11.42
CA SER A 290 -19.00 4.22 -10.91
C SER A 290 -19.23 4.68 -9.46
N LEU A 291 -18.23 4.53 -8.58
CA LEU A 291 -18.30 4.98 -7.18
C LEU A 291 -18.31 6.50 -7.08
N LEU A 292 -17.47 7.16 -7.87
CA LEU A 292 -17.44 8.62 -7.95
C LEU A 292 -18.73 9.16 -8.59
N MET A 293 -19.33 8.42 -9.53
CA MET A 293 -20.56 8.84 -10.22
C MET A 293 -21.78 8.95 -9.30
N ALA A 294 -21.76 8.30 -8.14
CA ALA A 294 -22.82 8.45 -7.13
C ALA A 294 -22.75 9.78 -6.35
N LYS A 295 -21.66 10.55 -6.48
CA LYS A 295 -21.43 11.82 -5.77
C LYS A 295 -21.70 13.03 -6.65
N THR A 296 -21.92 14.18 -6.02
CA THR A 296 -22.07 15.46 -6.74
C THR A 296 -20.77 15.87 -7.41
N ASP A 297 -20.83 16.66 -8.49
CA ASP A 297 -19.62 17.09 -9.22
C ASP A 297 -18.66 17.90 -8.33
N ALA A 298 -19.19 18.72 -7.42
CA ALA A 298 -18.41 19.47 -6.44
C ALA A 298 -17.63 18.55 -5.48
N GLU A 299 -18.28 17.50 -4.96
CA GLU A 299 -17.63 16.51 -4.10
C GLU A 299 -16.56 15.72 -4.86
N ARG A 300 -16.78 15.39 -6.14
CA ARG A 300 -15.78 14.68 -6.96
C ARG A 300 -14.50 15.50 -7.12
N VAL A 301 -14.64 16.79 -7.45
CA VAL A 301 -13.48 17.69 -7.57
C VAL A 301 -12.74 17.80 -6.24
N LEU A 302 -13.47 17.89 -5.12
CA LEU A 302 -12.86 17.95 -3.79
C LEU A 302 -12.12 16.66 -3.44
N ILE A 303 -12.72 15.50 -3.71
CA ILE A 303 -12.09 14.18 -3.51
C ILE A 303 -10.80 14.08 -4.33
N GLU A 304 -10.82 14.52 -5.60
CA GLU A 304 -9.64 14.49 -6.47
C GLU A 304 -8.52 15.38 -5.90
N GLN A 305 -8.84 16.59 -5.47
CA GLN A 305 -7.89 17.52 -4.88
C GLN A 305 -7.28 16.99 -3.58
N TYR A 306 -8.13 16.44 -2.69
CA TYR A 306 -7.67 15.87 -1.43
C TYR A 306 -6.84 14.62 -1.66
N ALA A 307 -7.28 13.70 -2.52
CA ALA A 307 -6.56 12.47 -2.84
C ALA A 307 -5.16 12.78 -3.39
N ARG A 308 -5.04 13.75 -4.30
CA ARG A 308 -3.77 14.17 -4.86
C ARG A 308 -2.83 14.69 -3.77
N ARG A 309 -3.28 15.70 -3.00
CA ARG A 309 -2.46 16.31 -1.93
C ARG A 309 -2.07 15.31 -0.84
N MET A 310 -2.97 14.42 -0.44
CA MET A 310 -2.68 13.41 0.58
C MET A 310 -1.73 12.32 0.05
N SER A 311 -1.84 11.95 -1.24
CA SER A 311 -0.94 10.96 -1.85
C SER A 311 0.52 11.42 -1.92
N ASP A 312 0.74 12.73 -2.08
CA ASP A 312 2.07 13.36 -2.08
C ASP A 312 2.68 13.40 -0.67
N LEU A 313 1.85 13.61 0.36
CA LEU A 313 2.27 13.64 1.77
C LEU A 313 2.48 12.25 2.40
N CYS A 314 2.07 11.17 1.72
CA CYS A 314 2.11 9.80 2.23
C CYS A 314 3.00 8.88 1.39
N PRO A 315 4.30 9.19 1.17
CA PRO A 315 5.18 8.29 0.46
C PRO A 315 5.42 7.01 1.29
N GLY A 316 5.34 5.85 0.63
CA GLY A 316 5.57 4.54 1.27
C GLY A 316 4.40 4.00 2.09
N PHE A 317 3.27 4.70 2.16
CA PHE A 317 2.08 4.23 2.88
C PHE A 317 1.45 3.04 2.18
N VAL A 318 1.07 2.02 2.96
CA VAL A 318 0.27 0.90 2.44
C VAL A 318 -1.23 1.21 2.53
N GLY A 319 -2.06 0.39 1.87
CA GLY A 319 -3.51 0.60 1.84
C GLY A 319 -4.16 0.67 3.22
N ALA A 320 -3.67 -0.14 4.17
CA ALA A 320 -4.13 -0.11 5.56
C ALA A 320 -3.79 1.20 6.28
N ASP A 321 -2.61 1.79 6.03
CA ASP A 321 -2.22 3.07 6.61
C ASP A 321 -3.11 4.19 6.07
N ILE A 322 -3.40 4.19 4.77
CA ILE A 322 -4.31 5.16 4.12
C ILE A 322 -5.72 5.05 4.68
N ALA A 323 -6.23 3.82 4.85
CA ALA A 323 -7.52 3.57 5.47
C ALA A 323 -7.56 4.09 6.91
N ASN A 324 -6.48 3.91 7.67
CA ASN A 324 -6.34 4.39 9.03
C ASN A 324 -6.30 5.92 9.10
N VAL A 325 -5.56 6.59 8.21
CA VAL A 325 -5.54 8.06 8.09
C VAL A 325 -6.95 8.62 7.88
N CYS A 326 -7.70 8.04 6.94
CA CYS A 326 -9.06 8.48 6.64
C CYS A 326 -10.00 8.28 7.85
N ASN A 327 -9.87 7.15 8.55
CA ASN A 327 -10.67 6.86 9.74
C ASN A 327 -10.32 7.80 10.90
N GLU A 328 -9.04 8.03 11.17
CA GLU A 328 -8.60 8.99 12.19
C GLU A 328 -9.04 10.42 11.87
N ALA A 329 -9.06 10.82 10.60
CA ALA A 329 -9.55 12.13 10.20
C ALA A 329 -11.04 12.31 10.52
N ALA A 330 -11.84 11.26 10.32
CA ALA A 330 -13.25 11.25 10.72
C ALA A 330 -13.42 11.30 12.26
N ILE A 331 -12.58 10.57 13.01
CA ILE A 331 -12.59 10.60 14.47
C ILE A 331 -12.19 11.99 14.99
N LEU A 332 -11.18 12.63 14.39
CA LEU A 332 -10.76 13.98 14.74
C LEU A 332 -11.87 15.00 14.46
N ALA A 333 -12.50 14.94 13.28
CA ALA A 333 -13.63 15.80 12.95
C ALA A 333 -14.78 15.62 13.95
N ALA A 334 -15.12 14.37 14.30
CA ALA A 334 -16.15 14.07 15.28
C ALA A 334 -15.80 14.58 16.70
N ARG A 335 -14.53 14.54 17.10
CA ARG A 335 -14.07 15.09 18.40
C ARG A 335 -14.12 16.61 18.47
N GLU A 336 -14.00 17.28 17.33
CA GLU A 336 -14.10 18.74 17.20
C GLU A 336 -15.54 19.20 16.93
N ASP A 337 -16.53 18.29 17.03
CA ASP A 337 -17.94 18.52 16.68
C ASP A 337 -18.13 19.10 15.27
N ALA A 338 -17.22 18.78 14.35
CA ALA A 338 -17.29 19.22 12.95
C ALA A 338 -18.29 18.37 12.15
N GLY A 339 -19.17 19.03 11.39
CA GLY A 339 -20.18 18.34 10.55
C GLY A 339 -19.65 17.65 9.30
N PHE A 340 -18.38 17.87 8.96
CA PHE A 340 -17.69 17.28 7.80
C PHE A 340 -16.16 17.25 8.02
N VAL A 341 -15.48 16.38 7.30
CA VAL A 341 -14.02 16.21 7.35
C VAL A 341 -13.35 17.21 6.42
N THR A 342 -12.47 18.03 6.99
CA THR A 342 -11.67 19.03 6.26
C THR A 342 -10.28 18.50 5.90
N ILE A 343 -9.58 19.21 5.01
CA ILE A 343 -8.19 18.87 4.69
C ILE A 343 -7.27 18.93 5.92
N HIS A 344 -7.52 19.86 6.84
CA HIS A 344 -6.77 20.00 8.09
C HIS A 344 -6.87 18.73 8.96
N HIS A 345 -8.05 18.11 9.00
CA HIS A 345 -8.24 16.83 9.71
C HIS A 345 -7.43 15.71 9.09
N LEU A 346 -7.35 15.64 7.76
CA LEU A 346 -6.56 14.64 7.05
C LEU A 346 -5.05 14.85 7.26
N GLU A 347 -4.55 16.08 7.13
CA GLU A 347 -3.13 16.39 7.34
C GLU A 347 -2.70 16.09 8.79
N ARG A 348 -3.53 16.43 9.76
CA ARG A 348 -3.26 16.11 11.17
C ARG A 348 -3.28 14.61 11.45
N SER A 349 -4.14 13.85 10.76
CA SER A 349 -4.15 12.39 10.83
C SER A 349 -2.90 11.77 10.22
N ILE A 350 -2.42 12.29 9.09
CA ILE A 350 -1.15 11.84 8.49
C ILE A 350 0.00 12.05 9.47
N ASP A 351 0.11 13.25 10.05
CA ASP A 351 1.15 13.55 11.04
C ASP A 351 1.09 12.59 12.24
N ARG A 352 -0.12 12.22 12.68
CA ARG A 352 -0.32 11.30 13.80
C ARG A 352 0.05 9.86 13.45
N VAL A 353 -0.25 9.41 12.23
CA VAL A 353 0.13 8.06 11.77
C VAL A 353 1.64 7.97 11.54
N LEU A 354 2.26 9.02 11.01
CA LEU A 354 3.71 9.10 10.76
C LEU A 354 4.53 9.18 12.05
N ALA A 355 4.24 10.18 12.88
CA ALA A 355 5.11 10.58 13.98
C ALA A 355 4.50 10.31 15.36
N GLY A 356 3.31 9.74 15.43
CA GLY A 356 2.64 9.38 16.66
C GLY A 356 1.80 10.51 17.27
N ILE A 357 1.26 10.24 18.46
CA ILE A 357 0.35 11.14 19.17
C ILE A 357 1.10 12.41 19.60
N GLU A 358 0.53 13.56 19.29
CA GLU A 358 0.98 14.88 19.74
C GLU A 358 0.91 14.97 21.28
N GLN A 359 2.06 15.18 21.93
CA GLN A 359 2.13 15.26 23.39
C GLN A 359 1.99 16.71 23.86
N ARG A 360 0.76 17.23 23.86
CA ARG A 360 0.46 18.58 24.35
C ARG A 360 0.81 18.80 25.83
N SER A 361 0.84 17.73 26.63
CA SER A 361 1.23 17.78 28.05
C SER A 361 2.73 17.89 28.25
N ARG A 362 3.55 17.56 27.25
CA ARG A 362 5.01 17.65 27.33
C ARG A 362 5.44 19.05 26.93
N VAL A 363 5.45 19.95 27.91
CA VAL A 363 5.97 21.31 27.73
C VAL A 363 7.50 21.24 27.69
N LEU A 364 8.09 21.66 26.57
CA LEU A 364 9.54 21.82 26.45
C LEU A 364 9.95 23.12 27.12
N SER A 365 11.13 23.12 27.76
CA SER A 365 11.74 24.38 28.19
C SER A 365 12.08 25.25 26.98
N ASP A 366 12.13 26.57 27.15
CA ASP A 366 12.48 27.49 26.06
C ASP A 366 13.82 27.10 25.42
N PHE A 367 14.80 26.74 26.26
CA PHE A 367 16.10 26.26 25.81
C PHE A 367 15.99 24.99 24.95
N GLU A 368 15.25 23.97 25.38
CA GLU A 368 15.03 22.75 24.58
C GLU A 368 14.32 23.07 23.27
N LYS A 369 13.31 23.95 23.29
CA LYS A 369 12.58 24.37 22.09
C LYS A 369 13.52 25.07 21.09
N HIS A 370 14.43 25.93 21.59
CA HIS A 370 15.48 26.55 20.78
C HIS A 370 16.46 25.53 20.19
N VAL A 371 16.92 24.56 20.98
CA VAL A 371 17.82 23.50 20.49
C VAL A 371 17.17 22.68 19.38
N VAL A 372 15.92 22.24 19.60
CA VAL A 372 15.16 21.46 18.60
C VAL A 372 14.91 22.28 17.34
N ALA A 373 14.54 23.56 17.45
CA ALA A 373 14.32 24.41 16.27
C ALA A 373 15.56 24.57 15.39
N HIS A 374 16.74 24.77 15.99
CA HIS A 374 17.99 24.86 15.23
C HIS A 374 18.45 23.50 14.69
N HIS A 375 18.20 22.42 15.43
CA HIS A 375 18.45 21.06 14.98
C HIS A 375 17.65 20.75 13.69
N GLU A 376 16.34 20.99 13.74
CA GLU A 376 15.45 20.76 12.61
C GLU A 376 15.73 21.73 11.43
N ALA A 377 16.11 22.98 11.73
CA ALA A 377 16.57 23.92 10.70
C ALA A 377 17.86 23.44 10.01
N GLY A 378 18.78 22.80 10.74
CA GLY A 378 20.00 22.21 10.19
C GLY A 378 19.72 21.12 9.15
N HIS A 379 18.76 20.24 9.46
CA HIS A 379 18.23 19.26 8.51
C HIS A 379 17.64 19.91 7.26
N ALA A 380 16.79 20.92 7.45
CA ALA A 380 16.12 21.63 6.36
C ALA A 380 17.11 22.32 5.41
N VAL A 381 18.09 23.06 5.95
CA VAL A 381 19.10 23.77 5.17
C VAL A 381 20.03 22.80 4.44
N ALA A 382 20.48 21.73 5.10
CA ALA A 382 21.30 20.72 4.45
C ALA A 382 20.55 20.06 3.29
N GLY A 383 19.28 19.68 3.49
CA GLY A 383 18.45 19.10 2.43
C GLY A 383 18.18 20.07 1.27
N TRP A 384 18.09 21.37 1.57
CA TRP A 384 17.84 22.40 0.57
C TRP A 384 18.99 22.57 -0.42
N PHE A 385 20.20 22.81 0.10
CA PHE A 385 21.39 23.11 -0.72
C PHE A 385 22.05 21.87 -1.34
N LEU A 386 21.74 20.68 -0.83
CA LEU A 386 22.20 19.43 -1.43
C LEU A 386 21.24 19.00 -2.54
N ASN A 387 21.62 19.27 -3.79
CA ASN A 387 20.81 18.98 -4.98
C ASN A 387 20.46 17.49 -5.16
N ARG A 388 21.14 16.58 -4.46
CA ARG A 388 20.92 15.12 -4.56
C ARG A 388 20.14 14.54 -3.38
N ALA A 389 19.89 15.35 -2.36
CA ALA A 389 19.10 14.93 -1.22
C ALA A 389 17.61 14.91 -1.57
N ASP A 390 16.90 14.00 -0.90
CA ASP A 390 15.45 13.92 -0.97
C ASP A 390 14.85 15.31 -0.57
N PRO A 391 13.90 15.87 -1.35
CA PRO A 391 13.31 17.17 -1.04
C PRO A 391 12.61 17.19 0.31
N LEU A 392 12.75 18.30 1.03
CA LEU A 392 12.03 18.52 2.27
C LEU A 392 10.56 18.86 1.98
N MET A 393 9.62 18.19 2.65
CA MET A 393 8.19 18.46 2.54
C MET A 393 7.71 19.34 3.69
N LYS A 394 8.06 18.95 4.92
CA LYS A 394 7.55 19.56 6.15
C LYS A 394 8.51 19.29 7.30
N VAL A 395 8.63 20.25 8.21
CA VAL A 395 9.36 20.14 9.47
C VAL A 395 8.46 20.58 10.60
N SER A 396 8.53 19.91 11.74
CA SER A 396 7.79 20.31 12.94
C SER A 396 8.62 20.09 14.20
N ILE A 397 8.53 21.04 15.13
CA ILE A 397 9.18 20.97 16.45
C ILE A 397 8.20 20.55 17.57
N VAL A 398 7.00 20.12 17.19
CA VAL A 398 5.97 19.71 18.15
C VAL A 398 6.30 18.30 18.66
N PRO A 399 6.44 18.10 19.99
CA PRO A 399 6.84 16.81 20.54
C PRO A 399 5.74 15.76 20.33
N ARG A 400 6.15 14.58 19.91
CA ARG A 400 5.24 13.44 19.65
C ARG A 400 5.67 12.20 20.42
N GLY A 401 4.76 11.23 20.50
CA GLY A 401 4.95 9.96 21.21
C GLY A 401 6.07 9.11 20.62
N GLY A 402 7.31 9.45 20.97
CA GLY A 402 8.56 8.81 20.54
C GLY A 402 9.78 9.51 21.18
N SER A 403 10.99 9.03 20.88
CA SER A 403 12.26 9.68 21.27
C SER A 403 12.49 11.03 20.60
N ALA A 404 11.77 11.30 19.51
CA ALA A 404 11.94 12.48 18.68
C ALA A 404 11.16 13.69 19.22
N LEU A 405 11.88 14.76 19.53
CA LEU A 405 11.32 16.04 19.99
C LEU A 405 10.82 16.91 18.84
N GLY A 406 11.35 16.69 17.64
CA GLY A 406 10.91 17.25 16.37
C GLY A 406 11.01 16.17 15.27
N TYR A 407 10.49 16.46 14.08
CA TYR A 407 10.69 15.60 12.93
C TYR A 407 10.71 16.39 11.62
N ALA A 408 11.54 15.93 10.70
CA ALA A 408 11.61 16.38 9.31
C ALA A 408 11.08 15.29 8.38
N GLN A 409 10.11 15.65 7.54
CA GLN A 409 9.55 14.81 6.50
C GLN A 409 10.16 15.15 5.15
N TYR A 410 10.67 14.14 4.47
CA TYR A 410 11.25 14.23 3.13
C TYR A 410 10.39 13.46 2.13
N LEU A 411 10.43 13.87 0.86
CA LEU A 411 9.85 13.13 -0.25
C LEU A 411 10.89 12.12 -0.77
N PRO A 412 10.80 10.83 -0.42
CA PRO A 412 11.80 9.86 -0.82
C PRO A 412 11.80 9.67 -2.34
N ASN A 413 12.98 9.50 -2.90
CA ASN A 413 13.13 9.03 -4.27
C ASN A 413 12.63 7.57 -4.39
N GLU A 414 11.57 7.35 -5.17
CA GLU A 414 11.01 6.01 -5.49
C GLU A 414 11.96 5.14 -6.34
N ASN A 415 13.14 5.66 -6.72
CA ASN A 415 14.17 4.87 -7.40
C ASN A 415 14.77 3.85 -6.43
N HIS A 416 14.73 2.58 -6.81
CA HIS A 416 15.25 1.48 -6.00
C HIS A 416 16.78 1.44 -5.95
N THR A 417 17.44 2.13 -6.88
CA THR A 417 18.90 2.21 -6.98
C THR A 417 19.38 3.61 -6.59
N ARG A 418 20.21 3.67 -5.53
CA ARG A 418 20.86 4.91 -5.07
C ARG A 418 22.33 4.94 -5.49
N THR A 419 22.80 6.09 -5.93
CA THR A 419 24.21 6.31 -6.26
C THR A 419 25.04 6.60 -5.02
N ALA A 420 26.36 6.37 -5.08
CA ALA A 420 27.29 6.71 -3.99
C ALA A 420 27.16 8.17 -3.54
N ARG A 421 27.02 9.11 -4.49
CA ARG A 421 26.88 10.54 -4.20
C ARG A 421 25.56 10.86 -3.50
N GLU A 422 24.46 10.19 -3.85
CA GLU A 422 23.17 10.36 -3.18
C GLU A 422 23.19 9.84 -1.74
N LEU A 423 23.82 8.69 -1.50
CA LEU A 423 24.01 8.19 -0.13
C LEU A 423 24.86 9.15 0.69
N ARG A 424 25.92 9.73 0.10
CA ARG A 424 26.76 10.72 0.77
C ARG A 424 25.98 11.98 1.13
N ASP A 425 25.18 12.51 0.22
CA ASP A 425 24.35 13.69 0.49
C ASP A 425 23.23 13.37 1.51
N ALA A 426 22.64 12.18 1.49
CA ALA A 426 21.70 11.74 2.52
C ALA A 426 22.36 11.67 3.92
N MET A 427 23.60 11.20 4.01
CA MET A 427 24.37 11.24 5.27
C MET A 427 24.60 12.67 5.77
N LYS A 428 24.91 13.63 4.87
CA LYS A 428 25.06 15.05 5.24
C LYS A 428 23.77 15.63 5.81
N VAL A 429 22.62 15.33 5.18
CA VAL A 429 21.32 15.78 5.69
C VAL A 429 21.05 15.21 7.08
N SER A 430 21.29 13.91 7.31
CA SER A 430 21.12 13.31 8.64
C SER A 430 22.10 13.87 9.68
N LEU A 431 23.31 14.27 9.31
CA LEU A 431 24.24 14.93 10.24
C LEU A 431 23.90 16.41 10.49
N GLY A 432 23.05 17.01 9.64
CA GLY A 432 22.74 18.44 9.67
C GLY A 432 22.24 18.95 11.02
N GLY A 433 21.36 18.20 11.69
CA GLY A 433 20.85 18.59 13.01
C GLY A 433 21.93 18.68 14.08
N ARG A 434 22.79 17.66 14.17
CA ARG A 434 23.92 17.65 15.12
C ARG A 434 24.94 18.76 14.84
N VAL A 435 25.22 19.01 13.56
CA VAL A 435 26.15 20.06 13.14
C VAL A 435 25.57 21.44 13.47
N ALA A 436 24.27 21.66 13.28
CA ALA A 436 23.61 22.91 13.66
C ALA A 436 23.70 23.16 15.17
N GLU A 437 23.49 22.15 16.01
CA GLU A 437 23.69 22.28 17.45
C GLU A 437 25.12 22.71 17.81
N GLN A 438 26.12 22.11 17.16
CA GLN A 438 27.53 22.47 17.37
C GLN A 438 27.81 23.94 17.00
N ILE A 439 27.24 24.43 15.89
CA ILE A 439 27.46 25.79 15.39
C ILE A 439 26.85 26.86 16.30
N PHE A 440 25.64 26.63 16.81
CA PHE A 440 24.90 27.64 17.57
C PHE A 440 25.10 27.54 19.07
N PHE A 441 25.23 26.33 19.62
CA PHE A 441 25.18 26.14 21.06
C PHE A 441 26.46 25.58 21.69
N GLN A 442 27.40 25.10 20.88
CA GLN A 442 28.68 24.52 21.33
C GLN A 442 28.55 23.37 22.36
N HIS A 443 27.35 22.79 22.49
CA HIS A 443 27.08 21.57 23.23
C HIS A 443 26.21 20.66 22.36
N LEU A 444 26.33 19.35 22.60
CA LEU A 444 25.65 18.34 21.80
C LEU A 444 24.53 17.71 22.63
N SER A 445 23.35 17.60 22.04
CA SER A 445 22.20 16.94 22.65
C SER A 445 22.23 15.43 22.40
N THR A 446 21.40 14.70 23.17
CA THR A 446 21.11 13.28 22.91
C THR A 446 20.03 13.09 21.82
N GLY A 447 19.43 14.17 21.32
CA GLY A 447 18.37 14.15 20.30
C GLY A 447 18.84 13.59 18.96
N ALA A 448 20.11 13.76 18.62
CA ALA A 448 20.72 13.27 17.38
C ALA A 448 20.93 11.73 17.32
N SER A 449 20.54 10.98 18.35
CA SER A 449 20.81 9.52 18.44
C SER A 449 20.20 8.74 17.25
N ASP A 450 18.98 9.10 16.86
CA ASP A 450 18.30 8.44 15.74
C ASP A 450 18.99 8.72 14.40
N ASP A 451 19.49 9.94 14.19
CA ASP A 451 20.18 10.30 12.96
C ASP A 451 21.57 9.68 12.87
N LEU A 452 22.29 9.60 13.99
CA LEU A 452 23.59 8.90 14.03
C LEU A 452 23.45 7.42 13.72
N ARG A 453 22.36 6.78 14.16
CA ARG A 453 22.08 5.39 13.80
C ARG A 453 21.83 5.22 12.30
N LYS A 454 21.05 6.13 11.69
CA LYS A 454 20.81 6.15 10.24
C LYS A 454 22.11 6.38 9.46
N VAL A 455 22.92 7.34 9.89
CA VAL A 455 24.24 7.64 9.29
C VAL A 455 25.16 6.44 9.38
N GLY A 456 25.22 5.77 10.55
CA GLY A 456 26.00 4.55 10.71
C GLY A 456 25.58 3.45 9.73
N ALA A 457 24.28 3.17 9.62
CA ALA A 457 23.76 2.19 8.67
C ALA A 457 24.07 2.55 7.21
N MET A 458 23.88 3.82 6.82
CA MET A 458 24.21 4.31 5.47
C MET A 458 25.71 4.24 5.18
N ALA A 459 26.57 4.53 6.16
CA ALA A 459 28.02 4.48 6.00
C ALA A 459 28.50 3.03 5.82
N TYR A 460 27.97 2.07 6.58
CA TYR A 460 28.24 0.65 6.36
C TYR A 460 27.77 0.20 4.98
N GLN A 461 26.58 0.61 4.55
CA GLN A 461 26.09 0.33 3.20
C GLN A 461 27.00 0.93 2.13
N TYR A 462 27.47 2.17 2.33
CA TYR A 462 28.35 2.86 1.40
C TYR A 462 29.68 2.13 1.23
N VAL A 463 30.36 1.80 2.33
CA VAL A 463 31.65 1.09 2.29
C VAL A 463 31.47 -0.32 1.72
N SER A 464 30.39 -1.00 2.11
CA SER A 464 30.04 -2.33 1.62
C SER A 464 29.71 -2.38 0.12
N SER A 465 29.19 -1.30 -0.47
CA SER A 465 28.72 -1.26 -1.88
C SER A 465 29.64 -0.48 -2.83
N PHE A 466 30.41 0.48 -2.31
CA PHE A 466 31.20 1.45 -3.11
C PHE A 466 32.65 1.60 -2.61
N GLY A 467 33.06 0.86 -1.57
CA GLY A 467 34.41 0.95 -1.01
C GLY A 467 35.50 0.56 -2.02
N ALA A 468 36.62 1.29 -1.97
CA ALA A 468 37.74 1.18 -2.91
C ALA A 468 38.42 -0.21 -2.92
N ASN A 469 38.28 -0.99 -1.84
CA ASN A 469 38.95 -2.29 -1.65
C ASN A 469 38.03 -3.52 -1.81
N GLY A 470 36.99 -3.42 -2.65
CA GLY A 470 36.16 -4.58 -3.03
C GLY A 470 34.76 -4.58 -2.43
N GLY A 471 34.12 -3.41 -2.37
CA GLY A 471 32.75 -3.19 -1.91
C GLY A 471 31.65 -3.86 -2.76
N ALA A 472 31.78 -5.12 -3.14
CA ALA A 472 30.71 -5.89 -3.78
C ALA A 472 30.55 -7.31 -3.23
N VAL A 473 31.45 -7.76 -2.35
CA VAL A 473 31.50 -9.18 -1.95
C VAL A 473 30.72 -9.47 -0.67
N TYR A 474 30.58 -8.50 0.24
CA TYR A 474 29.94 -8.72 1.54
C TYR A 474 28.71 -7.83 1.71
N PRO A 475 27.57 -8.38 2.16
CA PRO A 475 26.42 -7.57 2.52
C PRO A 475 26.75 -6.70 3.74
N ALA A 476 26.12 -5.53 3.81
CA ALA A 476 26.30 -4.61 4.93
C ALA A 476 25.93 -5.31 6.27
N PRO A 477 26.72 -5.11 7.34
CA PRO A 477 26.36 -5.60 8.67
C PRO A 477 24.99 -5.07 9.12
N GLY A 478 24.18 -5.91 9.77
CA GLY A 478 22.84 -5.55 10.25
C GLY A 478 21.71 -5.78 9.25
N THR A 479 22.02 -6.14 8.00
CA THR A 479 21.01 -6.69 7.06
C THR A 479 20.42 -7.97 7.64
N ARG A 480 19.18 -8.35 7.27
CA ARG A 480 18.47 -9.54 7.81
C ARG A 480 19.37 -10.80 7.85
N SER A 481 20.21 -11.01 6.83
CA SER A 481 21.13 -12.16 6.74
C SER A 481 22.39 -12.08 7.63
N THR A 482 22.75 -10.91 8.15
CA THR A 482 23.99 -10.69 8.94
C THR A 482 23.71 -10.21 10.37
N ARG A 483 22.44 -10.25 10.80
CA ARG A 483 21.98 -9.75 12.10
C ARG A 483 22.60 -10.53 13.28
N LEU A 484 22.85 -11.83 13.09
CA LEU A 484 23.41 -12.72 14.11
C LEU A 484 24.94 -12.79 14.06
N VAL A 485 25.53 -12.87 12.87
CA VAL A 485 26.98 -13.00 12.68
C VAL A 485 27.41 -12.20 11.46
N LYS A 486 28.46 -11.38 11.61
CA LYS A 486 29.09 -10.69 10.49
C LYS A 486 29.71 -11.73 9.53
N PRO A 487 29.58 -11.58 8.20
CA PRO A 487 30.01 -12.60 7.24
C PRO A 487 31.54 -12.63 7.02
N PHE A 488 32.32 -11.95 7.86
CA PHE A 488 33.77 -11.81 7.74
C PHE A 488 34.45 -11.82 9.12
N GLY A 489 35.74 -12.17 9.14
CA GLY A 489 36.54 -12.23 10.37
C GLY A 489 36.90 -10.85 10.95
N GLU A 490 37.41 -10.86 12.18
CA GLU A 490 37.70 -9.68 12.99
C GLU A 490 38.59 -8.64 12.30
N ARG A 491 39.67 -9.07 11.63
CA ARG A 491 40.57 -8.16 10.90
C ARG A 491 39.84 -7.33 9.84
N LYS A 492 38.91 -7.96 9.09
CA LYS A 492 38.09 -7.24 8.11
C LYS A 492 37.10 -6.32 8.81
N SER A 493 36.48 -6.76 9.91
CA SER A 493 35.59 -5.90 10.70
C SER A 493 36.29 -4.62 11.13
N ASN A 494 37.47 -4.73 11.74
CA ASN A 494 38.22 -3.58 12.22
C ASN A 494 38.59 -2.62 11.07
N HIS A 495 38.89 -3.16 9.89
CA HIS A 495 39.16 -2.35 8.70
C HIS A 495 37.90 -1.63 8.20
N PHE A 496 36.75 -2.33 8.10
CA PHE A 496 35.47 -1.72 7.77
C PHE A 496 35.10 -0.62 8.76
N ASP A 497 35.26 -0.87 10.06
CA ASP A 497 34.93 0.08 11.11
C ASP A 497 35.81 1.35 11.02
N ALA A 498 37.10 1.19 10.66
CA ALA A 498 38.01 2.32 10.41
C ALA A 498 37.64 3.13 9.15
N GLU A 499 37.30 2.46 8.04
CA GLU A 499 36.86 3.14 6.80
C GLU A 499 35.53 3.87 7.00
N VAL A 500 34.57 3.24 7.72
CA VAL A 500 33.29 3.87 8.08
C VAL A 500 33.52 5.11 8.93
N LYS A 501 34.40 5.05 9.93
CA LYS A 501 34.72 6.22 10.77
C LYS A 501 35.35 7.35 9.95
N ALA A 502 36.31 7.03 9.08
CA ALA A 502 36.94 8.02 8.21
C ALA A 502 35.93 8.69 7.27
N LEU A 503 35.02 7.91 6.67
CA LEU A 503 33.95 8.43 5.83
C LEU A 503 33.01 9.36 6.61
N VAL A 504 32.57 8.95 7.81
CA VAL A 504 31.67 9.77 8.63
C VAL A 504 32.35 11.08 9.04
N ASP A 505 33.63 11.05 9.40
CA ASP A 505 34.39 12.25 9.77
C ASP A 505 34.53 13.23 8.60
N GLU A 506 34.80 12.71 7.40
CA GLU A 506 34.87 13.49 6.17
C GLU A 506 33.52 14.16 5.87
N VAL A 507 32.42 13.38 5.90
CA VAL A 507 31.07 13.89 5.65
C VAL A 507 30.67 14.91 6.72
N TYR A 508 31.05 14.71 7.99
CA TYR A 508 30.79 15.65 9.07
C TYR A 508 31.50 16.99 8.84
N ALA A 509 32.78 16.96 8.45
CA ALA A 509 33.55 18.16 8.15
C ALA A 509 32.97 18.94 6.95
N GLU A 510 32.56 18.24 5.89
CA GLU A 510 31.88 18.85 4.74
C GLU A 510 30.54 19.50 5.14
N THR A 511 29.76 18.82 5.98
CA THR A 511 28.48 19.33 6.48
C THR A 511 28.68 20.56 7.35
N LEU A 512 29.71 20.56 8.20
CA LEU A 512 30.09 21.72 9.01
C LEU A 512 30.46 22.92 8.14
N ALA A 513 31.25 22.73 7.08
CA ALA A 513 31.59 23.81 6.15
C ALA A 513 30.35 24.37 5.44
N LEU A 514 29.46 23.49 4.96
CA LEU A 514 28.21 23.86 4.30
C LEU A 514 27.30 24.68 5.23
N LEU A 515 27.00 24.15 6.41
CA LEU A 515 26.10 24.82 7.36
C LEU A 515 26.72 26.09 7.95
N THR A 516 28.05 26.16 8.08
CA THR A 516 28.72 27.40 8.50
C THR A 516 28.55 28.50 7.45
N SER A 517 28.61 28.16 6.15
CA SER A 517 28.38 29.14 5.07
C SER A 517 26.93 29.64 5.02
N HIS A 518 25.96 28.82 5.45
CA HIS A 518 24.53 29.13 5.48
C HIS A 518 23.99 29.36 6.90
N LYS A 519 24.83 29.91 7.79
CA LYS A 519 24.47 30.12 9.19
C LYS A 519 23.28 31.07 9.37
N GLU A 520 23.24 32.16 8.61
CA GLU A 520 22.14 33.14 8.70
C GLU A 520 20.81 32.56 8.18
N ASP A 521 20.87 31.73 7.15
CA ASP A 521 19.70 31.05 6.58
C ASP A 521 19.09 30.07 7.58
N MET A 522 19.93 29.27 8.27
CA MET A 522 19.47 28.40 9.36
C MET A 522 18.80 29.18 10.48
N LYS A 523 19.37 30.32 10.87
CA LYS A 523 18.82 31.16 11.95
C LYS A 523 17.41 31.66 11.59
N ARG A 524 17.21 32.14 10.36
CA ARG A 524 15.88 32.57 9.89
C ARG A 524 14.84 31.46 9.94
N LEU A 525 15.21 30.25 9.50
CA LEU A 525 14.31 29.10 9.56
C LEU A 525 14.02 28.65 10.99
N ALA A 526 15.02 28.67 11.87
CA ALA A 526 14.83 28.37 13.29
C ALA A 526 13.89 29.40 13.96
N ASP A 527 14.05 30.69 13.66
CA ASP A 527 13.17 31.75 14.17
C ASP A 527 11.71 31.55 13.70
N HIS A 528 11.52 31.16 12.44
CA HIS A 528 10.20 30.80 11.92
C HIS A 528 9.60 29.59 12.65
N LEU A 529 10.39 28.53 12.85
CA LEU A 529 9.96 27.34 13.59
C LEU A 529 9.57 27.67 15.04
N LEU A 530 10.25 28.61 15.69
CA LEU A 530 9.90 29.02 17.05
C LEU A 530 8.56 29.75 17.13
N GLN A 531 8.20 30.50 16.09
CA GLN A 531 6.95 31.26 16.00
C GLN A 531 5.76 30.40 15.55
N HIS A 532 5.96 29.55 14.54
CA HIS A 532 4.87 28.82 13.86
C HIS A 532 4.88 27.30 14.12
N GLU A 533 5.92 26.76 14.75
CA GLU A 533 6.10 25.34 15.13
C GLU A 533 6.17 24.33 13.98
N ILE A 534 5.82 24.77 12.78
CA ILE A 534 5.79 24.02 11.53
C ILE A 534 6.45 24.87 10.45
N LEU A 535 7.20 24.22 9.57
CA LEU A 535 7.81 24.81 8.38
C LEU A 535 7.46 23.94 7.18
N THR A 536 6.76 24.51 6.20
CA THR A 536 6.37 23.81 4.97
C THR A 536 7.35 24.11 3.83
N PHE A 537 7.31 23.31 2.77
CA PHE A 537 8.12 23.56 1.56
C PHE A 537 7.95 24.98 1.01
N GLN A 538 6.72 25.53 0.99
CA GLN A 538 6.45 26.88 0.50
C GLN A 538 7.13 27.95 1.35
N ASP A 539 7.15 27.76 2.67
CA ASP A 539 7.82 28.66 3.59
C ASP A 539 9.34 28.64 3.33
N VAL A 540 9.92 27.46 3.15
CA VAL A 540 11.35 27.33 2.82
C VAL A 540 11.70 28.03 1.51
N VAL A 541 10.87 27.89 0.47
CA VAL A 541 11.04 28.61 -0.81
C VAL A 541 11.00 30.12 -0.59
N SER A 542 10.11 30.61 0.29
CA SER A 542 9.99 32.05 0.56
C SER A 542 11.23 32.64 1.24
N TYR A 543 11.91 31.88 2.11
CA TYR A 543 13.10 32.32 2.83
C TYR A 543 14.40 32.08 2.07
N LEU A 544 14.52 30.94 1.39
CA LEU A 544 15.77 30.49 0.74
C LEU A 544 15.79 30.67 -0.79
N GLY A 545 14.68 31.13 -1.38
CA GLY A 545 14.52 31.26 -2.83
C GLY A 545 14.21 29.93 -3.52
N SER A 546 14.37 29.85 -4.83
CA SER A 546 14.12 28.62 -5.59
C SER A 546 15.25 27.60 -5.40
N ARG A 547 14.91 26.33 -5.17
CA ARG A 547 15.90 25.25 -5.08
C ARG A 547 16.56 25.00 -6.43
N THR A 548 17.87 24.72 -6.42
CA THR A 548 18.58 24.25 -7.63
C THR A 548 18.21 22.79 -7.89
N SER A 549 17.02 22.56 -8.45
CA SER A 549 16.39 21.25 -8.64
C SER A 549 17.13 20.35 -9.64
N ARG A 550 17.09 19.02 -9.44
CA ARG A 550 17.35 18.05 -10.52
C ARG A 550 16.20 18.04 -11.54
N GLU A 551 16.46 17.62 -12.78
CA GLU A 551 15.40 17.38 -13.78
C GLU A 551 14.38 16.32 -13.34
N SER A 552 14.78 15.38 -12.47
CA SER A 552 13.88 14.37 -11.86
C SER A 552 12.87 14.97 -10.89
N ASP A 553 13.25 16.04 -10.20
CA ASP A 553 12.43 16.69 -9.16
C ASP A 553 11.36 17.57 -9.83
N ARG A 554 11.75 18.24 -10.94
CA ARG A 554 10.84 19.01 -11.79
C ARG A 554 9.66 18.20 -12.33
N ARG A 555 9.84 16.91 -12.61
CA ARG A 555 8.75 16.01 -13.06
C ARG A 555 7.74 15.68 -11.95
N LYS A 556 8.14 15.82 -10.68
CA LYS A 556 7.29 15.55 -9.50
C LYS A 556 6.63 16.82 -8.93
N GLY A 557 6.81 17.97 -9.57
CA GLY A 557 6.21 19.23 -9.15
C GLY A 557 6.85 19.87 -7.91
N VAL A 558 8.10 19.48 -7.60
CA VAL A 558 8.92 20.03 -6.50
C VAL A 558 10.17 20.70 -7.05
#